data_AF-A0AA89C3L3-F1
#
_entry.id   AF-A0AA89C3L3-F1
#
_cell.length_a   1.000
_cell.length_b   1.000
_cell.length_c   1.000
_cell.angle_alpha   90.00
_cell.angle_beta   90.00
_cell.angle_gamma   90.00
#
_symmetry.space_group_name_H-M   'P 1'
#
loop_
_entity.id
_entity.type
_entity.pdbx_description
1 polymer ?
#
loop_
_entity_poly.entity_id
_entity_poly.type
_entity_poly.pdbx_seq_one_letter_code
_entity_poly.pdbx_strand_id
1 'polypeptide(L)'
;MGPYLARNNDASILNHILETNVEDIRGWIQEDDVFIVDRGFRDSAAYLEKLGIKAEMPAFMTRGESQMSTDSAKTSRLVTKIRWVMESANSRIKQWTYLSRILPSHQIPYIGDFVMIVCAISNRYLKPLSCAPSDEDQAIGCKMLHLSHQANRLNDHVEENHLDRRTACWRPDEDVEDFPRLDEEQLRSLTCGTYQLRLSPNYAQEHLEGDCAINIHKEEPRLLRVRLQSRHVSSRTYKLWIRYNEANVVAWYCKCRAGARVVGMCAHVAAIVCTKSIIQKSETEGIQNQDKAGTKANKQKPPPYEKKRTPDIAGVTLSRFKQPVATR
;
A
#
# COMPACT_ATOMS: atom_id res chain seq x y z
N MET A 1 -6.61 -33.60 -4.27
CA MET A 1 -5.24 -33.15 -3.96
C MET A 1 -4.69 -33.95 -2.78
N GLY A 2 -3.40 -34.33 -2.81
CA GLY A 2 -2.71 -34.93 -1.65
C GLY A 2 -3.21 -36.33 -1.26
N PRO A 3 -2.82 -36.86 -0.08
CA PRO A 3 -2.01 -36.20 0.96
C PRO A 3 -0.51 -36.13 0.66
N TYR A 4 0.19 -35.17 1.26
CA TYR A 4 1.65 -35.05 1.25
C TYR A 4 2.21 -35.18 2.67
N LEU A 5 3.48 -35.58 2.79
CA LEU A 5 4.16 -35.67 4.09
C LEU A 5 4.65 -34.28 4.54
N ALA A 6 4.67 -34.02 5.85
CA ALA A 6 5.11 -32.73 6.42
C ALA A 6 6.58 -32.33 6.13
N ARG A 7 7.36 -33.20 5.47
CA ARG A 7 8.72 -32.91 4.97
C ARG A 7 8.74 -32.33 3.54
N ASN A 8 7.63 -32.40 2.82
CA ASN A 8 7.48 -31.80 1.50
C ASN A 8 7.21 -30.30 1.66
N ASN A 9 8.04 -29.46 1.05
CA ASN A 9 7.80 -28.01 1.00
C ASN A 9 6.84 -27.65 -0.14
N ASP A 10 6.23 -26.46 -0.06
CA ASP A 10 5.21 -25.99 -1.01
C ASP A 10 5.69 -26.08 -2.48
N ALA A 11 6.96 -25.76 -2.75
CA ALA A 11 7.56 -25.87 -4.08
C ALA A 11 7.61 -27.33 -4.60
N SER A 12 8.04 -28.29 -3.76
CA SER A 12 8.05 -29.71 -4.13
C SER A 12 6.64 -30.27 -4.37
N ILE A 13 5.65 -29.76 -3.64
CA ILE A 13 4.24 -30.12 -3.80
C ILE A 13 3.71 -29.58 -5.13
N LEU A 14 3.94 -28.29 -5.42
CA LEU A 14 3.53 -27.67 -6.68
C LEU A 14 4.17 -28.36 -7.90
N ASN A 15 5.47 -28.63 -7.84
CA ASN A 15 6.18 -29.31 -8.92
C ASN A 15 5.59 -30.70 -9.16
N HIS A 16 5.32 -31.49 -8.11
CA HIS A 16 4.73 -32.82 -8.25
C HIS A 16 3.28 -32.78 -8.78
N ILE A 17 2.46 -31.83 -8.32
CA ILE A 17 1.08 -31.61 -8.81
C ILE A 17 1.07 -31.35 -10.32
N LEU A 18 1.96 -30.46 -10.78
CA LEU A 18 2.12 -30.11 -12.20
C LEU A 18 2.78 -31.22 -13.00
N GLU A 19 3.72 -31.99 -12.43
CA GLU A 19 4.41 -33.10 -13.09
C GLU A 19 3.47 -34.28 -13.36
N THR A 20 2.63 -34.64 -12.38
CA THR A 20 1.68 -35.76 -12.46
C THR A 20 0.31 -35.37 -13.03
N ASN A 21 0.09 -34.08 -13.29
CA ASN A 21 -1.18 -33.52 -13.79
C ASN A 21 -2.40 -33.87 -12.92
N VAL A 22 -2.26 -33.68 -11.60
CA VAL A 22 -3.36 -33.94 -10.64
C VAL A 22 -4.58 -33.11 -11.01
N GLU A 23 -5.77 -33.74 -11.03
CA GLU A 23 -7.07 -33.08 -11.33
C GLU A 23 -7.11 -32.35 -12.70
N ASP A 24 -6.25 -32.78 -13.64
CA ASP A 24 -6.01 -32.15 -14.95
C ASP A 24 -5.64 -30.65 -14.86
N ILE A 25 -4.89 -30.29 -13.81
CA ILE A 25 -4.46 -28.90 -13.56
C ILE A 25 -3.74 -28.24 -14.75
N ARG A 26 -3.08 -29.00 -15.64
CA ARG A 26 -2.49 -28.44 -16.87
C ARG A 26 -3.55 -27.96 -17.85
N GLY A 27 -4.71 -28.62 -17.92
CA GLY A 27 -5.86 -28.18 -18.71
C GLY A 27 -6.52 -26.91 -18.18
N TRP A 28 -6.16 -26.45 -16.97
CA TRP A 28 -6.62 -25.18 -16.40
C TRP A 28 -5.72 -23.99 -16.79
N ILE A 29 -4.60 -24.23 -17.48
CA ILE A 29 -3.58 -23.25 -17.82
C ILE A 29 -3.61 -22.99 -19.33
N GLN A 30 -3.68 -21.73 -19.73
CA GLN A 30 -3.68 -21.32 -21.13
C GLN A 30 -2.31 -20.75 -21.55
N GLU A 31 -2.13 -20.54 -22.85
CA GLU A 31 -0.98 -19.77 -23.35
C GLU A 31 -1.09 -18.32 -22.84
N ASP A 32 0.06 -17.68 -22.61
CA ASP A 32 0.20 -16.36 -21.94
C ASP A 32 -0.27 -16.25 -20.46
N ASP A 33 -0.73 -17.33 -19.81
CA ASP A 33 -1.12 -17.29 -18.38
C ASP A 33 0.04 -16.92 -17.43
N VAL A 34 -0.26 -16.08 -16.43
CA VAL A 34 0.72 -15.56 -15.46
C VAL A 34 0.47 -16.12 -14.07
N PHE A 35 1.30 -17.09 -13.67
CA PHE A 35 1.27 -17.69 -12.33
C PHE A 35 1.83 -16.73 -11.28
N ILE A 36 0.93 -16.09 -10.53
CA ILE A 36 1.26 -15.29 -9.34
C ILE A 36 1.58 -16.23 -8.17
N VAL A 37 2.86 -16.38 -7.86
CA VAL A 37 3.33 -17.30 -6.79
C VAL A 37 3.94 -16.57 -5.60
N ASP A 38 3.81 -17.20 -4.43
CA ASP A 38 4.39 -16.70 -3.19
C ASP A 38 5.86 -17.08 -3.03
N ARG A 39 6.59 -16.38 -2.17
CA ARG A 39 8.06 -16.57 -2.03
C ARG A 39 8.50 -17.97 -1.58
N GLY A 40 7.60 -18.80 -1.06
CA GLY A 40 7.84 -20.22 -0.76
C GLY A 40 7.98 -21.10 -2.01
N PHE A 41 7.43 -20.67 -3.14
CA PHE A 41 7.50 -21.36 -4.44
C PHE A 41 8.67 -20.91 -5.31
N ARG A 42 9.69 -20.23 -4.73
CA ARG A 42 10.87 -19.78 -5.48
C ARG A 42 11.53 -20.93 -6.27
N ASP A 43 11.63 -22.08 -5.63
CA ASP A 43 12.34 -23.24 -6.17
C ASP A 43 11.50 -23.99 -7.26
N SER A 44 10.24 -23.57 -7.47
CA SER A 44 9.41 -23.97 -8.61
C SER A 44 9.61 -23.10 -9.85
N ALA A 45 10.23 -21.92 -9.75
CA ALA A 45 10.23 -20.92 -10.85
C ALA A 45 10.83 -21.46 -12.17
N ALA A 46 12.00 -22.10 -12.10
CA ALA A 46 12.65 -22.70 -13.28
C ALA A 46 11.91 -23.95 -13.82
N TYR A 47 11.08 -24.58 -12.99
CA TYR A 47 10.22 -25.69 -13.43
C TYR A 47 8.96 -25.19 -14.14
N LEU A 48 8.35 -24.11 -13.63
CA LEU A 48 7.24 -23.41 -14.28
C LEU A 48 7.68 -22.86 -15.66
N GLU A 49 8.83 -22.19 -15.71
CA GLU A 49 9.42 -21.68 -16.96
C GLU A 49 9.67 -22.81 -17.99
N LYS A 50 10.17 -23.97 -17.55
CA LYS A 50 10.32 -25.16 -18.40
C LYS A 50 9.00 -25.69 -18.97
N LEU A 51 7.87 -25.48 -18.27
CA LEU A 51 6.53 -25.82 -18.75
C LEU A 51 5.91 -24.72 -19.65
N GLY A 52 6.65 -23.65 -19.95
CA GLY A 52 6.13 -22.46 -20.67
C GLY A 52 5.32 -21.50 -19.79
N ILE A 53 5.21 -21.78 -18.48
CA ILE A 53 4.37 -21.03 -17.56
C ILE A 53 5.13 -19.81 -17.03
N LYS A 54 4.61 -18.61 -17.27
CA LYS A 54 5.22 -17.38 -16.76
C LYS A 54 4.95 -17.23 -15.26
N ALA A 55 5.97 -17.45 -14.43
CA ALA A 55 5.88 -17.28 -12.98
C ALA A 55 6.33 -15.88 -12.50
N GLU A 56 5.49 -15.18 -11.75
CA GLU A 56 5.74 -13.84 -11.21
C GLU A 56 5.59 -13.84 -9.67
N MET A 57 6.55 -13.23 -8.95
CA MET A 57 6.57 -13.26 -7.47
C MET A 57 7.14 -11.96 -6.86
N PRO A 58 6.88 -11.66 -5.57
CA PRO A 58 7.39 -10.45 -4.94
C PRO A 58 8.91 -10.50 -4.80
N ALA A 59 9.63 -9.69 -5.58
CA ALA A 59 11.08 -9.75 -5.72
C ALA A 59 11.84 -9.70 -4.38
N PHE A 60 12.98 -10.39 -4.35
CA PHE A 60 13.85 -10.45 -3.19
C PHE A 60 14.73 -9.19 -3.10
N MET A 61 15.29 -8.94 -1.92
CA MET A 61 16.44 -8.04 -1.77
C MET A 61 17.69 -8.92 -1.70
N THR A 62 18.80 -8.47 -2.27
CA THR A 62 20.09 -9.13 -2.05
C THR A 62 20.63 -8.85 -0.65
N ARG A 63 21.59 -9.66 -0.18
CA ARG A 63 22.12 -9.54 1.19
C ARG A 63 23.04 -8.32 1.28
N GLY A 64 22.56 -7.26 1.92
CA GLY A 64 23.30 -6.00 2.12
C GLY A 64 22.54 -4.78 1.61
N GLU A 65 21.56 -4.97 0.71
CA GLU A 65 20.67 -3.90 0.26
C GLU A 65 19.85 -3.29 1.40
N SER A 66 19.69 -1.97 1.37
CA SER A 66 18.76 -1.23 2.24
C SER A 66 17.39 -0.99 1.60
N GLN A 67 17.34 -1.06 0.25
CA GLN A 67 16.21 -0.80 -0.64
C GLN A 67 16.33 -1.68 -1.91
N MET A 68 15.19 -2.07 -2.48
CA MET A 68 15.07 -2.78 -3.76
C MET A 68 15.22 -1.81 -4.95
N SER A 69 15.74 -2.30 -6.09
CA SER A 69 15.78 -1.51 -7.33
C SER A 69 14.38 -1.05 -7.78
N THR A 70 14.35 0.03 -8.56
CA THR A 70 13.12 0.67 -9.04
C THR A 70 12.18 -0.34 -9.71
N ASP A 71 12.68 -1.17 -10.62
CA ASP A 71 11.89 -2.17 -11.35
C ASP A 71 11.46 -3.34 -10.48
N SER A 72 12.34 -3.88 -9.64
CA SER A 72 11.96 -4.90 -8.64
C SER A 72 10.86 -4.40 -7.70
N ALA A 73 10.88 -3.12 -7.33
CA ALA A 73 9.86 -2.48 -6.50
C ALA A 73 8.54 -2.20 -7.26
N LYS A 74 8.59 -1.98 -8.58
CA LYS A 74 7.42 -1.88 -9.46
C LYS A 74 6.75 -3.24 -9.67
N THR A 75 7.47 -4.27 -10.14
CA THR A 75 6.91 -5.62 -10.38
C THR A 75 6.33 -6.20 -9.10
N SER A 76 7.04 -6.08 -7.96
CA SER A 76 6.51 -6.49 -6.64
C SER A 76 5.21 -5.79 -6.26
N ARG A 77 4.93 -4.59 -6.77
CA ARG A 77 3.68 -3.86 -6.50
C ARG A 77 2.52 -4.29 -7.39
N LEU A 78 2.81 -4.73 -8.62
CA LEU A 78 1.83 -5.41 -9.49
C LEU A 78 1.40 -6.74 -8.85
N VAL A 79 2.37 -7.60 -8.54
CA VAL A 79 2.15 -8.89 -7.87
C VAL A 79 1.36 -8.72 -6.56
N THR A 80 1.68 -7.72 -5.73
CA THR A 80 0.96 -7.48 -4.47
C THR A 80 -0.42 -6.81 -4.60
N LYS A 81 -0.80 -6.29 -5.78
CA LYS A 81 -2.21 -5.91 -6.08
C LYS A 81 -3.04 -7.18 -6.31
N ILE A 82 -2.54 -8.13 -7.08
CA ILE A 82 -3.26 -9.37 -7.42
C ILE A 82 -3.31 -10.32 -6.20
N ARG A 83 -2.20 -10.46 -5.46
CA ARG A 83 -2.12 -11.27 -4.22
C ARG A 83 -3.24 -10.95 -3.22
N TRP A 84 -3.67 -9.70 -3.10
CA TRP A 84 -4.76 -9.31 -2.19
C TRP A 84 -6.10 -10.02 -2.52
N VAL A 85 -6.37 -10.29 -3.80
CA VAL A 85 -7.56 -11.04 -4.23
C VAL A 85 -7.45 -12.49 -3.78
N MET A 86 -6.29 -13.12 -3.99
CA MET A 86 -6.00 -14.49 -3.55
C MET A 86 -6.03 -14.63 -2.02
N GLU A 87 -5.50 -13.66 -1.27
CA GLU A 87 -5.60 -13.61 0.19
C GLU A 87 -7.04 -13.45 0.67
N SER A 88 -7.86 -12.66 -0.05
CA SER A 88 -9.28 -12.48 0.26
C SER A 88 -10.11 -13.74 -0.01
N ALA A 89 -9.79 -14.49 -1.08
CA ALA A 89 -10.38 -15.81 -1.34
C ALA A 89 -9.99 -16.81 -0.25
N ASN A 90 -8.69 -16.95 0.02
CA ASN A 90 -8.16 -17.84 1.06
C ASN A 90 -8.65 -17.49 2.47
N SER A 91 -8.95 -16.21 2.74
CA SER A 91 -9.55 -15.78 4.02
C SER A 91 -10.95 -16.37 4.23
N ARG A 92 -11.77 -16.51 3.18
CA ARG A 92 -13.11 -17.13 3.27
C ARG A 92 -13.02 -18.57 3.74
N ILE A 93 -12.14 -19.35 3.14
CA ILE A 93 -11.91 -20.77 3.53
C ILE A 93 -11.45 -20.85 4.99
N LYS A 94 -10.53 -19.96 5.40
CA LYS A 94 -9.98 -19.91 6.77
C LYS A 94 -10.96 -19.41 7.85
N GLN A 95 -12.12 -18.85 7.48
CA GLN A 95 -13.18 -18.48 8.43
C GLN A 95 -14.01 -19.67 8.91
N TRP A 96 -13.93 -20.84 8.25
CA TRP A 96 -14.69 -22.02 8.63
C TRP A 96 -14.04 -22.74 9.82
N THR A 97 -14.71 -22.68 10.98
CA THR A 97 -14.23 -23.23 12.27
C THR A 97 -13.87 -24.71 12.24
N TYR A 98 -14.40 -25.47 11.28
CA TYR A 98 -14.01 -26.86 11.06
C TYR A 98 -12.60 -26.99 10.45
N LEU A 99 -12.31 -26.22 9.40
CA LEU A 99 -11.00 -26.21 8.72
C LEU A 99 -9.91 -25.45 9.51
N SER A 100 -10.29 -24.64 10.51
CA SER A 100 -9.37 -23.94 11.39
C SER A 100 -8.92 -24.77 12.61
N ARG A 101 -9.28 -26.05 12.69
CA ARG A 101 -8.97 -26.97 13.80
C ARG A 101 -8.10 -28.14 13.33
N ILE A 102 -7.43 -28.79 14.27
CA ILE A 102 -6.72 -30.05 14.01
C ILE A 102 -7.78 -31.13 13.75
N LEU A 103 -7.79 -31.69 12.53
CA LEU A 103 -8.69 -32.78 12.16
C LEU A 103 -8.07 -34.15 12.52
N PRO A 104 -8.87 -35.14 12.96
CA PRO A 104 -8.40 -36.50 13.18
C PRO A 104 -7.83 -37.15 11.92
N SER A 105 -6.81 -38.00 12.05
CA SER A 105 -6.13 -38.63 10.90
C SER A 105 -7.04 -39.49 10.00
N HIS A 106 -8.14 -40.03 10.55
CA HIS A 106 -9.14 -40.78 9.76
C HIS A 106 -9.92 -39.89 8.77
N GLN A 107 -9.84 -38.57 8.90
CA GLN A 107 -10.52 -37.59 8.04
C GLN A 107 -9.65 -37.13 6.87
N ILE A 108 -8.35 -37.49 6.85
CA ILE A 108 -7.39 -37.10 5.80
C ILE A 108 -7.88 -37.38 4.36
N PRO A 109 -8.49 -38.54 4.04
CA PRO A 109 -8.99 -38.82 2.69
C PRO A 109 -10.03 -37.82 2.18
N TYR A 110 -10.80 -37.20 3.08
CA TYR A 110 -11.95 -36.35 2.78
C TYR A 110 -11.64 -34.85 2.85
N ILE A 111 -10.38 -34.46 3.15
CA ILE A 111 -10.00 -33.04 3.27
C ILE A 111 -10.26 -32.28 1.96
N GLY A 112 -10.06 -32.91 0.80
CA GLY A 112 -10.42 -32.35 -0.50
C GLY A 112 -11.91 -32.03 -0.60
N ASP A 113 -12.77 -32.99 -0.27
CA ASP A 113 -14.23 -32.82 -0.28
C ASP A 113 -14.69 -31.72 0.66
N PHE A 114 -14.14 -31.65 1.87
CA PHE A 114 -14.48 -30.60 2.84
C PHE A 114 -14.10 -29.20 2.33
N VAL A 115 -12.96 -29.05 1.66
CA VAL A 115 -12.56 -27.78 1.03
C VAL A 115 -13.47 -27.45 -0.16
N MET A 116 -13.82 -28.43 -1.01
CA MET A 116 -14.74 -28.23 -2.13
C MET A 116 -16.15 -27.81 -1.65
N ILE A 117 -16.69 -28.48 -0.63
CA ILE A 117 -17.98 -28.14 0.00
C ILE A 117 -17.93 -26.73 0.59
N VAL A 118 -16.89 -26.40 1.35
CA VAL A 118 -16.68 -25.05 1.91
C VAL A 118 -16.61 -23.98 0.83
N CYS A 119 -15.91 -24.24 -0.28
CA CYS A 119 -15.83 -23.32 -1.42
C CYS A 119 -17.18 -23.16 -2.12
N ALA A 120 -17.92 -24.26 -2.36
CA ALA A 120 -19.24 -24.22 -2.98
C ALA A 120 -20.26 -23.42 -2.14
N ILE A 121 -20.30 -23.65 -0.83
CA ILE A 121 -21.15 -22.87 0.09
C ILE A 121 -20.71 -21.40 0.13
N SER A 122 -19.39 -21.15 0.19
CA SER A 122 -18.84 -19.79 0.16
C SER A 122 -19.20 -19.03 -1.12
N ASN A 123 -19.17 -19.69 -2.28
CA ASN A 123 -19.52 -19.11 -3.57
C ASN A 123 -21.03 -18.91 -3.75
N ARG A 124 -21.87 -19.73 -3.10
CA ARG A 124 -23.33 -19.64 -3.19
C ARG A 124 -23.95 -18.59 -2.25
N TYR A 125 -23.39 -18.40 -1.05
CA TYR A 125 -24.05 -17.62 0.01
C TYR A 125 -23.28 -16.40 0.52
N LEU A 126 -21.96 -16.30 0.30
CA LEU A 126 -21.22 -15.07 0.61
C LEU A 126 -21.34 -14.08 -0.56
N LYS A 127 -21.29 -12.78 -0.26
CA LYS A 127 -21.20 -11.73 -1.30
C LYS A 127 -19.98 -12.00 -2.21
N PRO A 128 -19.99 -11.60 -3.50
CA PRO A 128 -18.82 -11.72 -4.39
C PRO A 128 -17.52 -11.15 -3.81
N LEU A 129 -16.35 -11.55 -4.35
CA LEU A 129 -15.04 -11.03 -3.92
C LEU A 129 -14.76 -9.62 -4.44
N SER A 130 -15.18 -9.33 -5.67
CA SER A 130 -15.35 -7.97 -6.17
C SER A 130 -16.83 -7.71 -6.43
N CYS A 131 -17.29 -6.53 -6.02
CA CYS A 131 -18.59 -5.96 -6.38
C CYS A 131 -18.42 -4.60 -7.11
N ALA A 132 -17.19 -4.27 -7.52
CA ALA A 132 -16.91 -3.06 -8.29
C ALA A 132 -17.26 -3.30 -9.77
N PRO A 133 -17.52 -2.23 -10.56
CA PRO A 133 -17.50 -2.33 -12.01
C PRO A 133 -16.15 -2.88 -12.48
N SER A 134 -16.15 -3.74 -13.49
CA SER A 134 -14.94 -4.24 -14.17
C SER A 134 -13.98 -3.09 -14.53
N ASP A 135 -14.58 -2.01 -14.99
CA ASP A 135 -13.95 -0.88 -15.65
C ASP A 135 -13.07 -0.07 -14.66
N GLU A 136 -13.45 -0.01 -13.38
CA GLU A 136 -12.64 0.65 -12.33
C GLU A 136 -11.37 -0.14 -12.02
N ASP A 137 -11.49 -1.46 -11.77
CA ASP A 137 -10.33 -2.31 -11.47
C ASP A 137 -9.45 -2.48 -12.71
N GLN A 138 -10.03 -2.51 -13.91
CA GLN A 138 -9.32 -2.50 -15.19
C GLN A 138 -8.58 -1.18 -15.41
N ALA A 139 -9.20 -0.02 -15.17
CA ALA A 139 -8.55 1.28 -15.27
C ALA A 139 -7.38 1.41 -14.27
N ILE A 140 -7.55 0.91 -13.04
CA ILE A 140 -6.45 0.82 -12.05
C ILE A 140 -5.34 -0.12 -12.56
N GLY A 141 -5.70 -1.26 -13.15
CA GLY A 141 -4.74 -2.21 -13.76
C GLY A 141 -3.93 -1.56 -14.89
N CYS A 142 -4.59 -0.98 -15.88
CA CYS A 142 -3.97 -0.26 -16.99
C CYS A 142 -3.08 0.90 -16.49
N LYS A 143 -3.53 1.67 -15.49
CA LYS A 143 -2.73 2.72 -14.86
C LYS A 143 -1.48 2.15 -14.18
N MET A 144 -1.61 1.06 -13.43
CA MET A 144 -0.47 0.42 -12.75
C MET A 144 0.54 -0.16 -13.74
N LEU A 145 0.10 -0.74 -14.85
CA LEU A 145 0.97 -1.22 -15.93
C LEU A 145 1.67 -0.06 -16.65
N HIS A 146 0.94 1.00 -17.03
CA HIS A 146 1.53 2.20 -17.62
C HIS A 146 2.62 2.82 -16.72
N LEU A 147 2.34 2.94 -15.42
CA LEU A 147 3.33 3.41 -14.45
C LEU A 147 4.53 2.45 -14.31
N SER A 148 4.38 1.14 -14.51
CA SER A 148 5.52 0.22 -14.41
C SER A 148 6.58 0.41 -15.50
N HIS A 149 6.23 1.00 -16.64
CA HIS A 149 7.20 1.32 -17.69
C HIS A 149 7.93 2.67 -17.46
N GLN A 150 7.54 3.45 -16.45
CA GLN A 150 8.17 4.74 -16.16
C GLN A 150 9.41 4.60 -15.23
N ALA A 151 10.42 5.44 -15.43
CA ALA A 151 11.56 5.61 -14.52
C ALA A 151 11.22 6.59 -13.39
N ASN A 152 11.84 6.44 -12.20
CA ASN A 152 11.62 7.37 -11.09
C ASN A 152 12.59 8.55 -11.17
N ARG A 153 12.28 9.51 -12.05
CA ARG A 153 13.10 10.73 -12.24
C ARG A 153 13.38 11.54 -10.97
N LEU A 154 12.62 11.36 -9.87
CA LEU A 154 12.91 11.99 -8.59
C LEU A 154 13.89 11.18 -7.72
N ASN A 155 13.89 9.85 -7.81
CA ASN A 155 14.97 9.01 -7.27
C ASN A 155 16.29 9.38 -7.93
N ASP A 156 16.29 9.41 -9.26
CA ASP A 156 17.48 9.62 -10.08
C ASP A 156 18.10 11.00 -9.74
N HIS A 157 17.29 12.06 -9.78
CA HIS A 157 17.65 13.42 -9.36
C HIS A 157 18.16 13.53 -7.91
N VAL A 158 17.59 12.76 -6.97
CA VAL A 158 17.99 12.78 -5.54
C VAL A 158 19.35 12.11 -5.32
N GLU A 159 19.64 11.01 -6.02
CA GLU A 159 20.94 10.34 -5.89
C GLU A 159 22.03 11.09 -6.68
N GLU A 160 21.75 11.58 -7.89
CA GLU A 160 22.67 12.38 -8.72
C GLU A 160 23.13 13.65 -8.00
N ASN A 161 22.18 14.48 -7.54
CA ASN A 161 22.47 15.73 -6.82
C ASN A 161 22.75 15.52 -5.32
N HIS A 162 22.83 14.27 -4.88
CA HIS A 162 23.09 13.88 -3.49
C HIS A 162 22.20 14.59 -2.44
N LEU A 163 20.93 14.79 -2.77
CA LEU A 163 19.97 15.61 -2.01
C LEU A 163 19.62 15.07 -0.63
N ASP A 164 20.07 13.85 -0.33
CA ASP A 164 19.96 13.23 0.99
C ASP A 164 21.06 13.67 1.97
N ARG A 165 22.13 14.32 1.51
CA ARG A 165 23.20 14.84 2.37
C ARG A 165 22.70 15.98 3.27
N ARG A 166 23.40 16.19 4.39
CA ARG A 166 23.12 17.29 5.33
C ARG A 166 23.48 18.67 4.77
N THR A 167 24.38 18.70 3.78
CA THR A 167 24.93 19.89 3.12
C THR A 167 24.08 20.42 1.96
N ALA A 168 23.10 19.66 1.46
CA ALA A 168 22.19 20.11 0.41
C ALA A 168 21.31 21.28 0.91
N CYS A 169 20.82 22.11 -0.02
CA CYS A 169 20.21 23.40 0.28
C CYS A 169 18.77 23.29 0.80
N TRP A 170 18.62 22.91 2.08
CA TRP A 170 17.33 22.74 2.75
C TRP A 170 17.01 23.90 3.71
N ARG A 171 15.74 24.31 3.77
CA ARG A 171 15.17 25.15 4.85
C ARG A 171 14.15 24.34 5.65
N PRO A 172 14.06 24.46 6.99
CA PRO A 172 12.89 24.01 7.74
C PRO A 172 11.64 24.72 7.23
N ASP A 173 10.55 23.98 7.10
CA ASP A 173 9.25 24.49 6.65
C ASP A 173 8.20 23.50 7.15
N GLU A 174 7.60 23.77 8.32
CA GLU A 174 6.70 22.82 8.98
C GLU A 174 5.27 22.93 8.43
N ASP A 175 4.86 24.11 7.96
CA ASP A 175 3.50 24.41 7.51
C ASP A 175 3.28 24.09 6.02
N VAL A 176 4.19 24.49 5.11
CA VAL A 176 4.09 24.20 3.66
C VAL A 176 2.73 24.63 3.07
N GLU A 177 2.37 25.91 3.25
CA GLU A 177 1.05 26.48 2.92
C GLU A 177 0.61 26.30 1.44
N ASP A 178 1.55 26.11 0.51
CA ASP A 178 1.27 25.94 -0.93
C ASP A 178 1.14 24.46 -1.37
N PHE A 179 1.04 23.52 -0.42
CA PHE A 179 0.83 22.10 -0.73
C PHE A 179 -0.58 21.82 -1.32
N PRO A 180 -0.71 21.00 -2.38
CA PRO A 180 -1.97 20.78 -3.08
C PRO A 180 -3.02 20.06 -2.22
N ARG A 181 -4.28 20.46 -2.40
CA ARG A 181 -5.45 20.01 -1.61
C ARG A 181 -6.13 18.79 -2.24
N LEU A 182 -5.60 17.61 -1.98
CA LEU A 182 -6.10 16.38 -2.60
C LEU A 182 -7.37 15.83 -1.91
N ASP A 183 -8.33 15.32 -2.69
CA ASP A 183 -9.50 14.59 -2.20
C ASP A 183 -9.30 13.07 -2.06
N GLU A 184 -10.34 12.38 -1.58
CA GLU A 184 -10.31 10.95 -1.28
C GLU A 184 -10.11 10.07 -2.54
N GLU A 185 -10.49 10.58 -3.73
CA GLU A 185 -10.33 9.92 -5.02
C GLU A 185 -8.95 10.19 -5.62
N GLN A 186 -8.49 11.45 -5.62
CA GLN A 186 -7.12 11.82 -6.00
C GLN A 186 -6.09 11.05 -5.17
N LEU A 187 -6.28 10.96 -3.84
CA LEU A 187 -5.44 10.17 -2.95
C LEU A 187 -5.48 8.67 -3.31
N ARG A 188 -6.66 8.08 -3.54
CA ARG A 188 -6.81 6.68 -4.00
C ARG A 188 -6.09 6.43 -5.33
N SER A 189 -6.19 7.38 -6.25
CA SER A 189 -5.62 7.34 -7.59
C SER A 189 -4.09 7.40 -7.53
N LEU A 190 -3.50 8.22 -6.65
CA LEU A 190 -2.05 8.29 -6.43
C LEU A 190 -1.50 7.07 -5.67
N THR A 191 -2.24 6.46 -4.74
CA THR A 191 -1.79 5.22 -4.06
C THR A 191 -2.05 3.93 -4.86
N CYS A 192 -2.84 4.01 -5.93
CA CYS A 192 -3.37 2.86 -6.67
C CYS A 192 -4.12 1.87 -5.74
N GLY A 193 -5.01 2.41 -4.90
CA GLY A 193 -5.84 1.65 -3.96
C GLY A 193 -5.70 2.06 -2.49
N THR A 194 -6.65 1.66 -1.65
CA THR A 194 -6.85 2.20 -0.29
C THR A 194 -5.88 1.68 0.78
N TYR A 195 -5.14 0.59 0.54
CA TYR A 195 -4.32 -0.06 1.58
C TYR A 195 -3.24 0.86 2.17
N GLN A 196 -2.51 1.63 1.34
CA GLN A 196 -1.54 2.61 1.84
C GLN A 196 -2.18 3.78 2.60
N LEU A 197 -3.40 4.20 2.22
CA LEU A 197 -4.15 5.22 2.96
C LEU A 197 -4.59 4.69 4.33
N ARG A 198 -5.02 3.42 4.43
CA ARG A 198 -5.34 2.76 5.71
C ARG A 198 -4.15 2.65 6.68
N LEU A 199 -2.92 2.60 6.17
CA LEU A 199 -1.70 2.60 6.99
C LEU A 199 -1.20 4.00 7.38
N SER A 200 -1.68 5.04 6.69
CA SER A 200 -1.28 6.44 6.89
C SER A 200 -1.58 6.99 8.30
N PRO A 201 -2.76 6.73 8.94
CA PRO A 201 -3.05 7.20 10.30
C PRO A 201 -1.94 6.92 11.30
N ASN A 202 -1.41 5.70 11.30
CA ASN A 202 -0.43 5.26 12.28
C ASN A 202 0.96 5.92 12.07
N TYR A 203 1.17 6.72 11.00
CA TYR A 203 2.34 7.62 10.86
C TYR A 203 1.94 9.09 11.00
N ALA A 204 0.69 9.46 10.68
CA ALA A 204 0.18 10.79 10.94
C ALA A 204 0.35 11.19 12.41
N GLN A 205 0.33 10.23 13.34
CA GLN A 205 0.69 10.44 14.74
C GLN A 205 2.11 11.02 14.93
N GLU A 206 3.14 10.51 14.24
CA GLU A 206 4.52 11.05 14.30
C GLU A 206 4.61 12.51 13.79
N HIS A 207 3.67 12.93 12.95
CA HIS A 207 3.55 14.33 12.52
C HIS A 207 2.86 15.21 13.57
N LEU A 208 1.81 14.69 14.21
CA LEU A 208 1.04 15.40 15.23
C LEU A 208 1.81 15.54 16.56
N GLU A 209 2.76 14.64 16.81
CA GLU A 209 3.62 14.64 18.01
C GLU A 209 4.93 15.45 17.82
N GLY A 210 5.20 15.96 16.61
CA GLY A 210 6.29 16.91 16.33
C GLY A 210 7.65 16.30 15.94
N ASP A 211 7.82 14.97 15.98
CA ASP A 211 9.08 14.29 15.64
C ASP A 211 9.44 14.30 14.14
N CYS A 212 8.53 14.79 13.29
CA CYS A 212 8.71 14.78 11.84
C CYS A 212 9.36 16.05 11.26
N ALA A 213 10.68 16.00 11.05
CA ALA A 213 11.41 17.07 10.35
C ALA A 213 11.01 17.16 8.85
N ILE A 214 10.27 18.22 8.49
CA ILE A 214 9.93 18.62 7.12
C ILE A 214 10.86 19.75 6.67
N ASN A 215 11.36 19.67 5.43
CA ASN A 215 12.19 20.72 4.81
C ASN A 215 11.77 20.98 3.36
N ILE A 216 11.89 22.23 2.90
CA ILE A 216 11.79 22.62 1.48
C ILE A 216 13.19 22.88 0.91
N HIS A 217 13.40 22.56 -0.38
CA HIS A 217 14.64 22.91 -1.08
C HIS A 217 14.68 24.40 -1.43
N LYS A 218 15.80 25.09 -1.12
CA LYS A 218 15.91 26.55 -1.28
C LYS A 218 15.87 27.01 -2.74
N GLU A 219 16.40 26.18 -3.64
CA GLU A 219 16.56 26.48 -5.08
C GLU A 219 15.52 25.76 -5.94
N GLU A 220 14.85 24.73 -5.39
CA GLU A 220 13.71 24.06 -6.03
C GLU A 220 12.45 24.26 -5.18
N PRO A 221 11.71 25.36 -5.36
CA PRO A 221 10.41 25.51 -4.71
C PRO A 221 9.52 24.29 -5.05
N ARG A 222 8.74 23.86 -4.06
CA ARG A 222 7.86 22.66 -4.14
C ARG A 222 8.57 21.30 -4.25
N LEU A 223 9.86 21.23 -3.91
CA LEU A 223 10.53 19.98 -3.54
C LEU A 223 10.63 19.86 -2.01
N LEU A 224 9.88 18.92 -1.43
CA LEU A 224 10.01 18.53 -0.02
C LEU A 224 11.10 17.48 0.16
N ARG A 225 11.76 17.54 1.32
CA ARG A 225 12.39 16.39 1.99
C ARG A 225 11.78 16.22 3.36
N VAL A 226 11.40 14.99 3.70
CA VAL A 226 10.83 14.65 5.01
C VAL A 226 11.60 13.50 5.64
N ARG A 227 11.76 13.53 6.96
CA ARG A 227 12.28 12.41 7.75
C ARG A 227 11.17 11.83 8.63
N LEU A 228 10.95 10.52 8.53
CA LEU A 228 9.88 9.79 9.23
C LEU A 228 10.45 8.54 9.90
N GLN A 229 9.85 8.09 11.00
CA GLN A 229 10.37 6.97 11.79
C GLN A 229 9.84 5.62 11.28
N SER A 230 10.60 4.55 11.53
CA SER A 230 10.18 3.17 11.22
C SER A 230 9.45 2.57 12.41
N ARG A 231 8.13 2.52 12.34
CA ARG A 231 7.22 1.87 13.30
C ARG A 231 7.38 0.35 13.42
N HIS A 232 8.29 -0.24 12.66
CA HIS A 232 8.73 -1.63 12.80
C HIS A 232 10.13 -1.77 13.45
N VAL A 233 10.91 -0.68 13.55
CA VAL A 233 12.29 -0.66 14.06
C VAL A 233 12.59 0.73 14.63
N SER A 234 12.56 0.89 15.96
CA SER A 234 12.71 2.18 16.66
C SER A 234 14.04 2.92 16.40
N SER A 235 15.08 2.26 15.88
CA SER A 235 16.35 2.88 15.51
C SER A 235 16.43 3.37 14.05
N ARG A 236 15.44 3.09 13.19
CA ARG A 236 15.52 3.35 11.74
C ARG A 236 14.63 4.50 11.29
N THR A 237 15.20 5.63 10.93
CA THR A 237 14.49 6.67 10.16
C THR A 237 14.55 6.39 8.65
N TYR A 238 13.52 6.80 7.91
CA TYR A 238 13.52 6.89 6.46
C TYR A 238 13.53 8.37 6.03
N LYS A 239 14.30 8.68 4.99
CA LYS A 239 14.16 9.93 4.23
C LYS A 239 13.20 9.69 3.06
N LEU A 240 12.41 10.69 2.71
CA LEU A 240 11.60 10.73 1.50
C LEU A 240 11.58 12.14 0.90
N TRP A 241 11.22 12.20 -0.38
CA TRP A 241 11.07 13.42 -1.16
C TRP A 241 9.75 13.39 -1.90
N ILE A 242 9.13 14.56 -2.01
CA ILE A 242 7.86 14.77 -2.71
C ILE A 242 8.01 16.06 -3.52
N ARG A 243 7.80 15.98 -4.84
CA ARG A 243 7.72 17.15 -5.72
C ARG A 243 6.25 17.38 -6.09
N TYR A 244 5.77 18.62 -6.00
CA TYR A 244 4.38 18.98 -6.25
C TYR A 244 4.25 20.28 -7.06
N ASN A 245 3.02 20.59 -7.48
CA ASN A 245 2.60 21.90 -7.98
C ASN A 245 1.29 22.31 -7.28
N GLU A 246 0.74 23.49 -7.63
CA GLU A 246 -0.48 24.05 -7.04
C GLU A 246 -1.69 23.10 -7.03
N ALA A 247 -1.77 22.16 -7.98
CA ALA A 247 -2.91 21.27 -8.14
C ALA A 247 -2.65 19.83 -7.66
N ASN A 248 -1.42 19.32 -7.80
CA ASN A 248 -1.13 17.88 -7.64
C ASN A 248 0.28 17.59 -7.12
N VAL A 249 0.42 16.46 -6.44
CA VAL A 249 1.73 15.80 -6.22
C VAL A 249 2.16 15.13 -7.52
N VAL A 250 3.34 15.47 -8.03
CA VAL A 250 3.81 15.05 -9.36
C VAL A 250 4.90 13.97 -9.33
N ALA A 251 5.67 13.86 -8.25
CA ALA A 251 6.66 12.78 -8.07
C ALA A 251 6.96 12.50 -6.60
N TRP A 252 7.40 11.27 -6.29
CA TRP A 252 7.82 10.86 -4.96
C TRP A 252 8.99 9.85 -4.99
N TYR A 253 9.82 9.91 -3.96
CA TYR A 253 10.86 8.91 -3.68
C TYR A 253 11.00 8.71 -2.17
N CYS A 254 11.35 7.51 -1.71
CA CYS A 254 11.60 7.23 -0.30
C CYS A 254 12.64 6.12 -0.13
N LYS A 255 13.64 6.29 0.75
CA LYS A 255 14.68 5.27 1.04
C LYS A 255 14.20 4.06 1.85
N CYS A 256 12.89 3.77 1.86
CA CYS A 256 12.33 2.54 2.43
C CYS A 256 12.38 1.38 1.41
N ARG A 257 12.30 0.13 1.89
CA ARG A 257 12.45 -1.10 1.08
C ARG A 257 11.94 -1.04 -0.37
N ALA A 258 10.69 -0.60 -0.59
CA ALA A 258 10.07 -0.53 -1.92
C ALA A 258 9.67 0.91 -2.32
N GLY A 259 10.36 1.91 -1.78
CA GLY A 259 10.04 3.34 -1.96
C GLY A 259 10.62 4.00 -3.21
N ALA A 260 11.40 3.26 -4.01
CA ALA A 260 11.84 3.67 -5.35
C ALA A 260 10.73 3.60 -6.40
N ARG A 261 9.64 2.85 -6.16
CA ARG A 261 8.60 2.60 -7.18
C ARG A 261 7.77 3.85 -7.52
N VAL A 262 7.42 3.94 -8.80
CA VAL A 262 6.42 4.89 -9.35
C VAL A 262 5.00 4.30 -9.43
N VAL A 263 4.85 2.96 -9.34
CA VAL A 263 3.55 2.28 -9.33
C VAL A 263 2.86 2.53 -7.98
N GLY A 264 2.24 3.68 -7.85
CA GLY A 264 1.76 4.23 -6.59
C GLY A 264 2.88 4.45 -5.55
N MET A 265 2.53 5.06 -4.44
CA MET A 265 3.49 5.42 -3.39
C MET A 265 3.65 4.36 -2.29
N CYS A 266 4.64 4.53 -1.40
CA CYS A 266 4.78 3.73 -0.18
C CYS A 266 3.95 4.34 0.98
N ALA A 267 3.77 3.60 2.09
CA ALA A 267 2.96 4.07 3.22
C ALA A 267 3.60 5.27 3.98
N HIS A 268 4.91 5.51 3.85
CA HIS A 268 5.56 6.70 4.39
C HIS A 268 5.13 7.95 3.60
N VAL A 269 5.24 7.93 2.26
CA VAL A 269 4.80 9.02 1.39
C VAL A 269 3.29 9.24 1.50
N ALA A 270 2.49 8.17 1.56
CA ALA A 270 1.04 8.26 1.72
C ALA A 270 0.63 8.99 3.00
N ALA A 271 1.38 8.82 4.09
CA ALA A 271 1.14 9.58 5.32
C ALA A 271 1.34 11.08 5.11
N ILE A 272 2.46 11.50 4.51
CA ILE A 272 2.74 12.93 4.28
C ILE A 272 1.66 13.57 3.41
N VAL A 273 1.39 12.94 2.26
CA VAL A 273 0.49 13.47 1.24
C VAL A 273 -0.94 13.55 1.77
N CYS A 274 -1.39 12.54 2.52
CA CYS A 274 -2.71 12.53 3.16
C CYS A 274 -2.80 13.61 4.25
N THR A 275 -1.86 13.63 5.22
CA THR A 275 -1.86 14.59 6.34
C THR A 275 -1.82 16.03 5.85
N LYS A 276 -0.93 16.38 4.89
CA LYS A 276 -0.86 17.75 4.35
C LYS A 276 -2.09 18.14 3.53
N SER A 277 -2.65 17.23 2.73
CA SER A 277 -3.92 17.49 2.01
C SER A 277 -5.10 17.74 2.96
N ILE A 278 -5.11 17.14 4.15
CA ILE A 278 -6.16 17.30 5.17
C ILE A 278 -5.99 18.60 5.95
N ILE A 279 -4.77 18.92 6.43
CA ILE A 279 -4.47 20.16 7.17
C ILE A 279 -4.90 21.38 6.35
N GLN A 280 -4.43 21.46 5.10
CA GLN A 280 -4.72 22.57 4.19
C GLN A 280 -6.22 22.76 3.89
N LYS A 281 -7.02 21.67 3.95
CA LYS A 281 -8.47 21.74 3.84
C LYS A 281 -9.11 22.31 5.11
N SER A 282 -8.71 21.82 6.28
CA SER A 282 -9.26 22.28 7.57
C SER A 282 -9.02 23.76 7.84
N GLU A 283 -7.87 24.31 7.43
CA GLU A 283 -7.56 25.74 7.51
C GLU A 283 -8.46 26.56 6.59
N THR A 284 -8.65 26.10 5.34
CA THR A 284 -9.49 26.80 4.35
C THR A 284 -10.95 26.80 4.75
N GLU A 285 -11.47 25.68 5.24
CA GLU A 285 -12.83 25.60 5.78
C GLU A 285 -12.98 26.47 7.03
N GLY A 286 -11.93 26.61 7.85
CA GLY A 286 -11.85 27.60 8.92
C GLY A 286 -12.00 29.04 8.42
N ILE A 287 -11.21 29.45 7.44
CA ILE A 287 -11.24 30.79 6.83
C ILE A 287 -12.61 31.09 6.21
N GLN A 288 -13.11 30.21 5.34
CA GLN A 288 -14.41 30.40 4.67
C GLN A 288 -15.61 30.47 5.64
N ASN A 289 -15.49 29.85 6.82
CA ASN A 289 -16.52 29.97 7.86
C ASN A 289 -16.34 31.25 8.72
N GLN A 290 -15.12 31.76 8.88
CA GLN A 290 -14.88 33.07 9.49
C GLN A 290 -15.40 34.21 8.59
N ASP A 291 -15.18 34.15 7.27
CA ASP A 291 -15.73 35.13 6.32
C ASP A 291 -17.27 35.18 6.37
N LYS A 292 -17.91 34.00 6.41
CA LYS A 292 -19.38 33.89 6.57
C LYS A 292 -19.87 34.43 7.91
N ALA A 293 -19.10 34.22 9.00
CA ALA A 293 -19.40 34.80 10.31
C ALA A 293 -19.21 36.33 10.33
N GLY A 294 -18.24 36.87 9.58
CA GLY A 294 -17.99 38.31 9.42
C GLY A 294 -19.20 39.09 8.90
N THR A 295 -20.11 38.45 8.17
CA THR A 295 -21.36 39.06 7.69
C THR A 295 -22.44 39.20 8.79
N LYS A 296 -22.22 38.70 10.02
CA LYS A 296 -23.19 38.75 11.14
C LYS A 296 -22.54 39.09 12.50
N ALA A 297 -21.82 40.21 12.58
CA ALA A 297 -21.31 40.73 13.86
C ALA A 297 -21.60 42.23 14.04
N ASN A 298 -22.63 42.57 14.82
CA ASN A 298 -22.83 43.93 15.33
C ASN A 298 -22.87 43.91 16.86
N LYS A 299 -21.84 44.50 17.49
CA LYS A 299 -21.71 44.84 18.92
C LYS A 299 -21.97 43.71 19.94
N GLN A 300 -20.89 43.10 20.41
CA GLN A 300 -20.66 42.89 21.84
C GLN A 300 -19.15 42.84 22.17
N LYS A 301 -18.79 43.04 23.44
CA LYS A 301 -17.39 43.22 23.89
C LYS A 301 -16.63 41.88 23.95
N PRO A 302 -15.29 41.88 23.79
CA PRO A 302 -14.50 40.65 23.85
C PRO A 302 -14.37 40.08 25.29
N PRO A 303 -14.47 38.76 25.48
CA PRO A 303 -14.03 38.07 26.70
C PRO A 303 -12.50 37.90 26.74
N PRO A 304 -11.90 37.61 27.90
CA PRO A 304 -10.45 37.49 28.04
C PRO A 304 -9.90 36.16 27.53
N TYR A 305 -8.89 36.24 26.65
CA TYR A 305 -7.86 35.24 26.31
C TYR A 305 -8.14 33.77 26.69
N GLU A 306 -8.94 33.07 25.88
CA GLU A 306 -8.87 31.62 25.82
C GLU A 306 -7.66 31.18 24.98
N LYS A 307 -6.89 30.20 25.48
CA LYS A 307 -5.86 29.54 24.68
C LYS A 307 -6.52 28.80 23.52
N LYS A 308 -6.12 29.10 22.27
CA LYS A 308 -6.55 28.36 21.08
C LYS A 308 -6.38 26.85 21.32
N ARG A 309 -7.49 26.10 21.41
CA ARG A 309 -7.43 24.63 21.30
C ARG A 309 -7.05 24.29 19.86
N THR A 310 -6.05 23.44 19.69
CA THR A 310 -5.84 22.72 18.43
C THR A 310 -7.10 21.87 18.14
N PRO A 311 -7.59 21.83 16.89
CA PRO A 311 -8.73 20.99 16.55
C PRO A 311 -8.35 19.51 16.65
N ASP A 312 -9.33 18.65 16.98
CA ASP A 312 -9.13 17.20 17.08
C ASP A 312 -9.10 16.54 15.68
N ILE A 313 -7.96 16.69 15.01
CA ILE A 313 -7.69 16.21 13.64
C ILE A 313 -7.83 14.67 13.55
N ALA A 314 -7.70 13.94 14.65
CA ALA A 314 -7.78 12.47 14.67
C ALA A 314 -9.19 11.94 14.32
N GLY A 315 -10.25 12.70 14.59
CA GLY A 315 -11.63 12.25 14.40
C GLY A 315 -12.16 12.34 12.96
N VAL A 316 -11.84 13.42 12.25
CA VAL A 316 -12.73 13.95 11.18
C VAL A 316 -12.69 13.17 9.86
N THR A 317 -11.52 12.65 9.44
CA THR A 317 -11.39 11.98 8.12
C THR A 317 -10.86 10.53 8.20
N LEU A 318 -9.94 10.24 9.12
CA LEU A 318 -9.27 8.94 9.20
C LEU A 318 -10.19 7.81 9.72
N SER A 319 -11.33 8.17 10.31
CA SER A 319 -12.38 7.25 10.78
C SER A 319 -12.98 6.40 9.65
N ARG A 320 -13.15 6.94 8.43
CA ARG A 320 -13.65 6.20 7.25
C ARG A 320 -12.77 5.02 6.81
N PHE A 321 -11.52 4.97 7.25
CA PHE A 321 -10.55 3.95 6.83
C PHE A 321 -10.32 2.83 7.87
N LYS A 322 -10.99 2.89 9.04
CA LYS A 322 -10.91 1.85 10.06
C LYS A 322 -11.61 0.56 9.60
N GLN A 323 -10.98 -0.60 9.82
CA GLN A 323 -11.72 -1.86 9.88
C GLN A 323 -12.39 -2.00 11.25
N PRO A 324 -13.50 -2.76 11.37
CA PRO A 324 -13.87 -3.34 12.65
C PRO A 324 -12.71 -4.23 13.13
N VAL A 325 -12.33 -4.10 14.41
CA VAL A 325 -11.25 -4.91 14.99
C VAL A 325 -11.77 -6.34 15.19
N ALA A 326 -11.41 -7.23 14.27
CA ALA A 326 -11.43 -8.66 14.55
C ALA A 326 -10.33 -8.96 15.59
N THR A 327 -10.75 -9.11 16.85
CA THR A 327 -9.90 -9.69 17.90
C THR A 327 -9.48 -11.12 17.53
N ARG A 328 -8.32 -11.53 18.03
CA ARG A 328 -7.74 -12.87 17.79
C ARG A 328 -8.60 -13.98 18.38
#